data_AF-A0A7L1FA50-F1
#
_entry.id   AF-A0A7L1FA50-F1
#
_cell.length_a   1.000
_cell.length_b   1.000
_cell.length_c   1.000
_cell.angle_alpha   90.00
_cell.angle_beta   90.00
_cell.angle_gamma   90.00
#
_symmetry.space_group_name_H-M   'P 1'
#
loop_
_entity.id
_entity.type
_entity.pdbx_description
1 polymer ?
#
loop_
_entity_poly.entity_id
_entity_poly.type
_entity_poly.pdbx_seq_one_letter_code
_entity_poly.pdbx_strand_id
1 'polypeptide(L)'
;SLTQSRHSRHLGACAAALARFGRGDSGDIGDSGDSSDIGDSSDIGDLAVAAEQLRVARRELGRVTGQVGAEEVLDIIFRDFCVGK
;
A
#
# COMPACT_ATOMS: atom_id res chain seq x y z
N SER A 1 -28.36 -1.36 -1.32
CA SER A 1 -28.08 -2.05 -0.05
C SER A 1 -26.83 -1.44 0.58
N LEU A 2 -26.85 -1.12 1.88
CA LEU A 2 -25.78 -0.39 2.60
C LEU A 2 -24.42 -1.11 2.55
N THR A 3 -24.41 -2.44 2.40
CA THR A 3 -23.21 -3.28 2.24
C THR A 3 -22.54 -3.10 0.87
N GLN A 4 -23.34 -2.93 -0.19
CA GLN A 4 -22.86 -2.75 -1.56
C GLN A 4 -22.08 -1.42 -1.71
N SER A 5 -22.56 -0.36 -1.05
CA SER A 5 -21.90 0.96 -1.04
C SER A 5 -20.58 0.96 -0.26
N ARG A 6 -20.47 0.15 0.81
CA ARG A 6 -19.22 0.03 1.57
C ARG A 6 -18.15 -0.76 0.82
N HIS A 7 -18.51 -1.92 0.24
CA HIS A 7 -17.57 -2.70 -0.55
C HIS A 7 -17.08 -1.94 -1.78
N SER A 8 -17.97 -1.24 -2.49
CA SER A 8 -17.60 -0.36 -3.59
C SER A 8 -16.58 0.70 -3.19
N ARG A 9 -16.71 1.29 -1.98
CA ARG A 9 -15.77 2.29 -1.47
C ARG A 9 -14.38 1.70 -1.23
N HIS A 10 -14.30 0.53 -0.58
CA HIS A 10 -13.02 -0.16 -0.32
C HIS A 10 -12.36 -0.63 -1.62
N LEU A 11 -13.13 -1.17 -2.58
CA LEU A 11 -12.61 -1.52 -3.90
C LEU A 11 -12.11 -0.29 -4.66
N GLY A 12 -12.81 0.85 -4.56
CA GLY A 12 -12.35 2.11 -5.15
C GLY A 12 -11.06 2.64 -4.53
N ALA A 13 -10.91 2.53 -3.20
CA ALA A 13 -9.68 2.90 -2.50
C ALA A 13 -8.51 1.98 -2.88
N CYS A 14 -8.76 0.67 -3.00
CA CYS A 14 -7.78 -0.31 -3.48
C CYS A 14 -7.30 0.03 -4.90
N ALA A 15 -8.24 0.26 -5.82
CA ALA A 15 -7.93 0.63 -7.20
C ALA A 15 -7.13 1.95 -7.29
N ALA A 16 -7.47 2.95 -6.48
CA ALA A 16 -6.74 4.20 -6.44
C ALA A 16 -5.30 4.02 -5.94
N ALA A 17 -5.07 3.18 -4.92
CA ALA A 17 -3.73 2.88 -4.43
C ALA A 17 -2.89 2.13 -5.48
N LEU A 18 -3.46 1.13 -6.16
CA LEU A 18 -2.80 0.41 -7.25
C LEU A 18 -2.45 1.32 -8.43
N ALA A 19 -3.34 2.26 -8.78
CA ALA A 19 -3.07 3.23 -9.84
C ALA A 19 -1.91 4.19 -9.50
N ARG A 20 -1.71 4.50 -8.22
CA ARG A 20 -0.57 5.31 -7.75
C ARG A 20 0.73 4.50 -7.77
N PHE A 21 0.66 3.23 -7.38
CA PHE A 21 1.80 2.31 -7.49
C PHE A 21 2.29 2.19 -8.93
N GLY A 22 1.40 1.88 -9.89
CA GLY A 22 1.79 1.69 -11.29
C GLY A 22 2.33 2.93 -12.00
N ARG A 23 2.11 4.13 -11.46
CA ARG A 23 2.70 5.38 -11.96
C ARG A 23 4.12 5.63 -11.43
N GLY A 24 4.47 5.08 -10.26
CA GLY A 24 5.82 5.18 -9.69
C GLY A 24 6.82 4.24 -10.37
N ASP A 25 6.33 3.15 -10.99
CA ASP A 25 7.14 2.17 -11.75
C ASP A 25 7.48 2.65 -13.18
N SER A 26 6.83 3.70 -13.67
CA SER A 26 7.06 4.24 -15.03
C SER A 26 8.32 5.09 -15.16
N GLY A 27 9.21 5.04 -14.16
CA GLY A 27 10.55 5.62 -14.21
C GLY A 27 11.38 4.93 -15.28
N ASP A 28 11.24 5.45 -16.49
CA ASP A 28 12.24 5.51 -17.55
C ASP A 28 13.31 4.40 -17.48
N ILE A 29 13.05 3.27 -18.16
CA ILE A 29 14.13 2.46 -18.74
C ILE A 29 14.67 3.29 -19.92
N GLY A 30 15.32 4.40 -19.56
CA GLY A 30 16.09 5.26 -20.43
C GLY A 30 17.37 4.52 -20.78
N ASP A 31 17.45 4.21 -22.07
CA ASP A 31 18.57 3.64 -22.79
C ASP A 31 19.95 4.23 -22.41
N SER A 32 20.89 3.34 -22.15
CA SER A 32 22.34 3.43 -22.37
C SER A 32 23.06 4.76 -22.07
N GLY A 33 23.74 4.85 -20.92
CA GLY A 33 24.72 5.91 -20.69
C GLY A 33 25.60 5.66 -19.48
N ASP A 34 26.87 5.38 -19.75
CA ASP A 34 28.02 5.19 -18.87
C ASP A 34 28.08 5.95 -17.53
N SER A 35 28.76 5.31 -16.58
CA SER A 35 29.46 5.86 -15.41
C SER A 35 28.66 6.25 -14.15
N SER A 36 29.06 5.60 -13.05
CA SER A 36 29.17 6.09 -11.68
C SER A 36 28.02 6.92 -11.10
N ASP A 37 27.31 6.38 -10.11
CA ASP A 37 27.48 6.78 -8.72
C ASP A 37 26.43 6.11 -7.83
N ILE A 38 26.74 6.03 -6.54
CA ILE A 38 25.98 5.35 -5.47
C ILE A 38 24.49 5.72 -5.56
N GLY A 39 23.64 4.70 -5.71
CA GLY A 39 22.19 4.83 -5.88
C GLY A 39 21.58 5.91 -4.99
N ASP A 40 20.82 6.79 -5.62
CA ASP A 40 20.22 7.96 -5.01
C ASP A 40 19.26 7.53 -3.88
N SER A 41 19.36 8.20 -2.74
CA SER A 41 18.40 8.04 -1.62
C SER A 41 16.94 8.26 -2.05
N SER A 42 16.72 8.95 -3.18
CA SER A 42 15.41 9.13 -3.80
C SER A 42 14.79 7.80 -4.23
N ASP A 43 15.56 6.85 -4.79
CA ASP A 43 15.03 5.57 -5.29
C ASP A 43 14.49 4.70 -4.15
N ILE A 44 15.14 4.73 -2.98
CA ILE A 44 14.65 4.05 -1.77
C ILE A 44 13.36 4.71 -1.27
N GLY A 45 13.26 6.04 -1.37
CA GLY A 45 12.05 6.80 -1.07
C GLY A 45 10.89 6.43 -1.99
N ASP A 46 11.14 6.36 -3.29
CA ASP A 46 10.14 6.02 -4.31
C ASP A 46 9.68 4.56 -4.16
N LEU A 47 10.62 3.64 -3.91
CA LEU A 47 10.31 2.24 -3.60
C LEU A 47 9.51 2.10 -2.30
N ALA A 48 9.84 2.87 -1.25
CA ALA A 48 9.11 2.86 0.01
C ALA A 48 7.68 3.39 -0.17
N VAL A 49 7.50 4.46 -0.95
CA VAL A 49 6.18 5.02 -1.30
C VAL A 49 5.38 4.02 -2.13
N ALA A 50 6.00 3.33 -3.09
CA ALA A 50 5.39 2.30 -3.90
C ALA A 50 4.95 1.09 -3.05
N ALA A 51 5.83 0.60 -2.16
CA ALA A 51 5.52 -0.48 -1.22
C ALA A 51 4.36 -0.10 -0.28
N GLU A 52 4.30 1.15 0.17
CA GLU A 52 3.20 1.65 0.98
C GLU A 52 1.86 1.66 0.21
N GLN A 53 1.86 2.02 -1.08
CA GLN A 53 0.65 1.93 -1.92
C GLN A 53 0.15 0.48 -2.04
N LEU A 54 1.06 -0.50 -2.21
CA LEU A 54 0.70 -1.92 -2.23
C LEU A 54 0.12 -2.39 -0.89
N ARG A 55 0.72 -1.95 0.23
CA ARG A 55 0.23 -2.27 1.58
C ARG A 55 -1.19 -1.73 1.79
N VAL A 56 -1.46 -0.49 1.35
CA VAL A 56 -2.80 0.11 1.40
C VAL A 56 -3.79 -0.64 0.53
N ALA A 57 -3.44 -0.94 -0.73
CA ALA A 57 -4.29 -1.70 -1.64
C ALA A 57 -4.70 -3.07 -1.06
N ARG A 58 -3.72 -3.80 -0.50
CA ARG A 58 -3.95 -5.10 0.15
C ARG A 58 -4.91 -4.99 1.34
N ARG A 59 -4.77 -3.95 2.17
CA ARG A 59 -5.65 -3.73 3.33
C ARG A 59 -7.10 -3.46 2.90
N GLU A 60 -7.28 -2.57 1.93
CA GLU A 60 -8.61 -2.24 1.40
C GLU A 60 -9.27 -3.44 0.73
N LEU A 61 -8.49 -4.29 0.06
CA LEU A 61 -8.97 -5.57 -0.49
C LEU A 61 -9.37 -6.56 0.61
N GLY A 62 -8.58 -6.69 1.67
CA GLY A 62 -8.85 -7.56 2.82
C GLY A 62 -10.16 -7.23 3.54
N ARG A 63 -10.56 -5.95 3.57
CA ARG A 63 -11.85 -5.50 4.11
C ARG A 63 -13.06 -5.98 3.31
N VAL A 64 -12.87 -6.29 2.03
CA VAL A 64 -13.92 -6.79 1.14
C VAL A 64 -13.97 -8.31 1.14
N THR A 65 -12.81 -8.97 1.17
CA THR A 65 -12.70 -10.44 1.11
C THR A 65 -12.76 -11.12 2.49
N GLY A 66 -12.68 -10.35 3.57
CA GLY A 66 -12.57 -10.90 4.93
C GLY A 66 -11.19 -11.48 5.25
N GLN A 67 -10.19 -11.28 4.38
CA GLN A 67 -8.80 -11.62 4.68
C GLN A 67 -8.20 -10.58 5.63
N VAL A 68 -8.19 -10.92 6.92
CA VAL A 68 -7.56 -10.12 7.97
C VAL A 68 -6.12 -10.64 8.13
N GLY A 69 -5.13 -9.80 7.78
CA GLY A 69 -3.73 -10.10 8.05
C GLY A 69 -3.41 -9.99 9.54
N ALA A 70 -2.31 -10.63 9.99
CA ALA A 70 -1.91 -10.63 11.40
C ALA A 70 -1.86 -9.20 11.99
N GLU A 71 -1.34 -8.22 11.27
CA GLU A 71 -1.28 -6.81 11.70
C GLU A 71 -2.64 -6.19 12.05
N GLU A 72 -3.72 -6.51 11.32
CA GLU A 72 -5.05 -5.94 11.61
C GLU A 72 -5.74 -6.68 12.76
N VAL A 73 -5.39 -7.96 12.99
CA VAL A 73 -5.75 -8.70 14.21
C VAL A 73 -5.00 -8.13 15.42
N LEU A 74 -3.70 -7.87 15.27
CA LEU A 74 -2.86 -7.27 16.30
C LEU A 74 -3.35 -5.86 16.64
N ASP A 75 -3.73 -5.04 15.66
CA ASP A 75 -4.34 -3.71 15.89
C ASP A 75 -5.64 -3.79 16.71
N ILE A 76 -6.48 -4.82 16.51
CA ILE A 76 -7.71 -5.00 17.30
C ILE A 76 -7.38 -5.45 18.72
N ILE A 77 -6.49 -6.44 18.86
CA ILE A 77 -6.03 -6.94 20.15
C ILE A 77 -5.40 -5.78 20.93
N PHE A 78 -4.41 -5.08 20.38
CA PHE A 78 -3.72 -4.00 21.08
C PHE A 78 -4.55 -2.71 21.24
N ARG A 79 -5.66 -2.54 20.51
CA ARG A 79 -6.57 -1.40 20.72
C ARG A 79 -7.49 -1.58 21.92
N ASP A 80 -7.85 -2.81 22.26
CA ASP A 80 -8.68 -3.12 23.44
C ASP A 80 -7.83 -3.35 24.70
N PHE A 81 -6.52 -3.59 24.55
CA PHE A 81 -5.57 -3.46 25.64
C PHE A 81 -5.26 -1.97 25.83
N CYS A 82 -5.89 -1.33 26.81
CA CYS A 82 -5.51 0.01 27.24
C CYS A 82 -3.97 0.11 27.31
N VAL A 83 -3.41 1.12 26.64
CA VAL A 83 -2.04 1.61 26.85
C VAL A 83 -1.92 1.93 28.34
N GLY A 84 -1.47 0.95 29.12
CA GLY A 84 -1.75 0.94 30.55
C GLY A 84 -1.29 -0.33 31.27
N LYS A 85 -0.24 -0.98 30.79
CA LYS A 85 0.85 -1.57 31.58
C LYS A 85 2.05 -1.86 30.69
#